data_AF-A0A0M9AC81-F1
#
_entry.id   AF-A0A0M9AC81-F1
#
_cell.length_a   1.000
_cell.length_b   1.000
_cell.length_c   1.000
_cell.angle_alpha   90.00
_cell.angle_beta   90.00
_cell.angle_gamma   90.00
#
_symmetry.space_group_name_H-M   'P 1'
#
loop_
_entity.id
_entity.type
_entity.pdbx_description
1 polymer ?
#
loop_
_entity_poly.entity_id
_entity_poly.type
_entity_poly.pdbx_seq_one_letter_code
_entity_poly.pdbx_strand_id
1 'polypeptide(L)'
;MERLGLRSAPRVTLQALKEALKGVRFPEAKVYLITDWQDQRDKARYALLIHGGKKDLLVPDAFGPAFPGGEEALAELMALLLERGAKRFYEAVVSPGEMSALLSLPPEELIARVNAIANPTDPHIYLKKAA
;
A
#
# COMPACT_ATOMS: atom_id res chain seq x y z
N MET A 1 -13.60 4.88 6.49
CA MET A 1 -12.52 4.44 5.58
C MET A 1 -13.06 3.33 4.70
N GLU A 2 -12.83 3.41 3.39
CA GLU A 2 -13.25 2.36 2.47
C GLU A 2 -12.20 1.25 2.38
N ARG A 3 -12.65 0.00 2.31
CA ARG A 3 -11.78 -1.17 2.16
C ARG A 3 -12.04 -1.81 0.80
N LEU A 4 -10.97 -2.03 0.03
CA LEU A 4 -11.05 -2.53 -1.34
C LEU A 4 -10.07 -3.68 -1.56
N GLY A 5 -10.38 -4.49 -2.58
CA GLY A 5 -9.50 -5.59 -2.99
C GLY A 5 -9.64 -6.83 -2.13
N LEU A 6 -8.81 -7.82 -2.45
CA LEU A 6 -8.80 -9.14 -1.83
C LEU A 6 -7.35 -9.51 -1.49
N ARG A 7 -7.16 -10.10 -0.30
CA ARG A 7 -5.87 -10.62 0.14
C ARG A 7 -5.30 -11.58 -0.91
N SER A 8 -3.98 -11.48 -1.15
CA SER A 8 -3.25 -12.35 -2.09
C SER A 8 -3.77 -12.34 -3.54
N ALA A 9 -4.54 -11.33 -3.95
CA ALA A 9 -5.05 -11.19 -5.31
C ALA A 9 -4.56 -9.89 -5.96
N PRO A 10 -3.26 -9.78 -6.36
CA PRO A 10 -2.65 -8.52 -6.76
C PRO A 10 -3.36 -7.85 -7.94
N ARG A 11 -3.62 -8.59 -9.03
CA ARG A 11 -4.22 -8.04 -10.26
C ARG A 11 -5.66 -7.58 -10.07
N VAL A 12 -6.48 -8.40 -9.39
CA VAL A 12 -7.88 -8.07 -9.09
C VAL A 12 -7.94 -6.82 -8.21
N THR A 13 -7.08 -6.78 -7.19
CA THR A 13 -6.99 -5.67 -6.25
C THR A 13 -6.49 -4.38 -6.92
N LEU A 14 -5.48 -4.47 -7.78
CA LEU A 14 -5.00 -3.34 -8.57
C LEU A 14 -6.09 -2.78 -9.49
N GLN A 15 -6.86 -3.64 -10.15
CA GLN A 15 -7.96 -3.21 -11.00
C GLN A 15 -9.06 -2.48 -10.21
N ALA A 16 -9.49 -3.05 -9.07
CA ALA A 16 -10.45 -2.41 -8.19
C ALA A 16 -9.96 -1.04 -7.69
N LEU A 17 -8.66 -0.94 -7.39
CA LEU A 17 -8.05 0.31 -6.99
C LEU A 17 -7.98 1.33 -8.14
N LYS A 18 -7.58 0.93 -9.36
CA LYS A 18 -7.57 1.79 -10.55
C LYS A 18 -8.94 2.45 -10.78
N GLU A 19 -10.02 1.67 -10.65
CA GLU A 19 -11.39 2.18 -10.75
C GLU A 19 -11.74 3.14 -9.60
N ALA A 20 -11.45 2.78 -8.35
CA ALA A 20 -11.73 3.61 -7.18
C ALA A 20 -10.97 4.95 -7.18
N LEU A 21 -9.79 5.00 -7.80
CA LEU A 21 -8.96 6.20 -7.91
C LEU A 21 -9.24 7.01 -9.18
N LYS A 22 -10.19 6.63 -10.04
CA LYS A 22 -10.48 7.34 -11.29
C LYS A 22 -10.87 8.80 -11.03
N GLY A 23 -10.15 9.73 -11.67
CA GLY A 23 -10.37 11.18 -11.49
C GLY A 23 -9.89 11.76 -10.15
N VAL A 24 -9.35 10.94 -9.24
CA VAL A 24 -8.79 11.40 -7.96
C VAL A 24 -7.33 11.84 -8.15
N ARG A 25 -6.97 12.96 -7.51
CA ARG A 25 -5.59 13.47 -7.39
C ARG A 25 -5.15 13.43 -5.93
N PHE A 26 -3.87 13.22 -5.69
CA PHE A 26 -3.32 13.00 -4.34
C PHE A 26 -2.19 13.98 -3.94
N PRO A 27 -2.29 15.30 -4.22
CA PRO A 27 -1.20 16.23 -3.91
C PRO A 27 -0.86 16.29 -2.41
N GLU A 28 -1.86 16.05 -1.56
CA GLU A 28 -1.75 16.07 -0.10
C GLU A 28 -1.94 14.69 0.53
N ALA A 29 -2.13 13.62 -0.23
CA ALA A 29 -2.27 12.31 0.40
C ALA A 29 -0.91 11.82 0.92
N LYS A 30 -0.97 11.10 2.03
CA LYS A 30 0.09 10.26 2.55
C LYS A 30 -0.22 8.82 2.15
N VAL A 31 0.75 8.19 1.50
CA VAL A 31 0.68 6.80 1.06
C VAL A 31 1.51 5.97 2.03
N TYR A 32 0.89 4.97 2.65
CA TYR A 32 1.54 4.05 3.57
C TYR A 32 1.54 2.65 2.96
N LEU A 33 2.73 2.11 2.74
CA LEU A 33 2.93 0.69 2.44
C LEU A 33 3.12 -0.04 3.77
N ILE A 34 2.26 -1.01 4.06
CA ILE A 34 2.34 -1.79 5.30
C ILE A 34 2.93 -3.15 4.93
N THR A 35 4.08 -3.50 5.49
CA THR A 35 4.86 -4.71 5.15
C THR A 35 5.23 -5.52 6.39
N ASP A 36 5.51 -6.81 6.21
CA ASP A 36 5.90 -7.74 7.27
C ASP A 36 7.42 -7.94 7.43
N TRP A 37 8.21 -7.49 6.45
CA TRP A 37 9.67 -7.60 6.48
C TRP A 37 10.34 -6.33 5.95
N GLN A 38 11.33 -5.82 6.69
CA GLN A 38 12.17 -4.71 6.23
C GLN A 38 13.34 -5.19 5.36
N ASP A 39 14.00 -6.29 5.74
CA ASP A 39 15.25 -6.75 5.12
C ASP A 39 15.06 -7.77 3.98
N GLN A 40 13.90 -8.43 3.90
CA GLN A 40 13.59 -9.46 2.89
C GLN A 40 12.54 -8.97 1.90
N ARG A 41 12.87 -7.91 1.15
CA ARG A 41 11.94 -7.31 0.16
C ARG A 41 11.53 -8.27 -0.95
N ASP A 42 12.37 -9.24 -1.27
CA ASP A 42 12.15 -10.33 -2.23
C ASP A 42 11.05 -11.32 -1.78
N LYS A 43 10.65 -11.29 -0.51
CA LYS A 43 9.57 -12.12 0.06
C LYS A 43 8.50 -11.31 0.77
N ALA A 44 8.60 -9.97 0.72
CA ALA A 44 7.70 -9.09 1.43
C ALA A 44 6.30 -9.12 0.83
N ARG A 45 5.29 -9.00 1.70
CA ARG A 45 3.90 -8.74 1.30
C ARG A 45 3.54 -7.31 1.68
N TYR A 46 2.78 -6.64 0.83
CA TYR A 46 2.41 -5.24 1.03
C TYR A 46 0.88 -5.06 1.03
N ALA A 47 0.41 -4.41 2.08
CA ALA A 47 -0.90 -3.75 2.13
C ALA A 47 -0.72 -2.24 1.88
N LEU A 48 -1.82 -1.54 1.60
CA LEU A 48 -1.79 -0.11 1.25
C LEU A 48 -2.83 0.66 2.05
N LEU A 49 -2.41 1.76 2.68
CA LEU A 49 -3.29 2.79 3.23
C LEU A 49 -3.01 4.13 2.53
N ILE A 50 -4.05 4.76 2.01
CA ILE A 50 -4.00 6.14 1.50
C ILE A 50 -4.80 7.00 2.47
N HIS A 51 -4.15 8.03 3.03
CA HIS A 51 -4.75 8.91 4.03
C HIS A 51 -4.47 10.39 3.75
N GLY A 52 -5.38 11.30 4.13
CA GLY A 52 -5.15 12.75 4.03
C GLY A 52 -5.52 13.38 2.69
N GLY A 53 -6.60 12.90 2.07
CA GLY A 53 -7.23 13.52 0.89
C GLY A 53 -8.73 13.68 1.08
N LYS A 54 -9.53 13.50 0.02
CA LYS A 54 -11.00 13.48 0.11
C LYS A 54 -11.56 12.24 0.85
N LYS A 55 -10.80 11.15 0.90
CA LYS A 55 -11.24 9.84 1.40
C LYS A 55 -10.02 9.02 1.79
N ASP A 56 -10.16 8.29 2.91
CA ASP A 56 -9.21 7.26 3.31
C ASP A 56 -9.56 5.91 2.70
N LEU A 57 -8.54 5.20 2.22
CA LEU A 57 -8.67 3.93 1.52
C LEU A 57 -7.67 2.92 2.07
N LEU A 58 -8.16 1.71 2.32
CA LEU A 58 -7.34 0.58 2.74
C LEU A 58 -7.46 -0.57 1.73
N VAL A 59 -6.32 -1.16 1.41
CA VAL A 59 -6.20 -2.40 0.65
C VAL A 59 -5.50 -3.42 1.54
N PRO A 60 -5.96 -4.69 1.61
CA PRO A 60 -5.28 -5.71 2.39
C PRO A 60 -3.92 -6.08 1.78
N ASP A 61 -3.20 -6.99 2.45
CA ASP A 61 -1.93 -7.55 1.99
C ASP A 61 -2.13 -8.37 0.70
N ALA A 62 -2.01 -7.68 -0.44
CA ALA A 62 -2.30 -8.20 -1.76
C ALA A 62 -1.15 -8.01 -2.76
N PHE A 63 -0.16 -7.18 -2.43
CA PHE A 63 0.95 -6.83 -3.32
C PHE A 63 2.28 -7.38 -2.81
N GLY A 64 3.31 -7.29 -3.66
CA GLY A 64 4.67 -7.75 -3.33
C GLY A 64 5.03 -9.11 -3.90
N PRO A 65 6.33 -9.45 -3.91
CA PRO A 65 6.85 -10.70 -4.48
C PRO A 65 6.42 -11.96 -3.71
N ALA A 66 5.84 -11.81 -2.51
CA ALA A 66 5.17 -12.92 -1.81
C ALA A 66 4.02 -13.56 -2.62
N PHE A 67 3.47 -12.86 -3.62
CA PHE A 67 2.35 -13.34 -4.42
C PHE A 67 2.71 -13.39 -5.91
N PRO A 68 2.23 -14.39 -6.68
CA PRO A 68 2.42 -14.45 -8.13
C PRO A 68 1.91 -13.17 -8.82
N GLY A 69 2.79 -12.48 -9.55
CA GLY A 69 2.50 -11.20 -10.20
C GLY A 69 2.31 -10.02 -9.24
N GLY A 70 2.59 -10.19 -7.94
CA GLY A 70 2.42 -9.15 -6.93
C GLY A 70 3.49 -8.08 -6.94
N GLU A 71 4.71 -8.40 -7.37
CA GLU A 71 5.79 -7.43 -7.59
C GLU A 71 5.46 -6.49 -8.76
N GLU A 72 5.01 -7.03 -9.89
CA GLU A 72 4.59 -6.24 -11.06
C GLU A 72 3.39 -5.35 -10.72
N ALA A 73 2.39 -5.90 -10.01
CA ALA A 73 1.25 -5.13 -9.56
C ALA A 73 1.63 -4.02 -8.56
N LEU A 74 2.63 -4.24 -7.71
CA LEU A 74 3.16 -3.21 -6.82
C LEU A 74 3.85 -2.11 -7.60
N ALA A 75 4.68 -2.45 -8.59
CA ALA A 75 5.34 -1.45 -9.43
C ALA A 75 4.31 -0.61 -10.22
N GLU A 76 3.29 -1.24 -10.81
CA GLU A 76 2.19 -0.55 -11.48
C GLU A 76 1.40 0.36 -10.52
N LEU A 77 1.12 -0.11 -9.31
CA LEU A 77 0.47 0.69 -8.27
C LEU A 77 1.29 1.96 -7.96
N MET A 78 2.58 1.80 -7.74
CA MET A 78 3.45 2.91 -7.37
C MET A 78 3.57 3.93 -8.51
N ALA A 79 3.69 3.46 -9.75
CA ALA A 79 3.66 4.31 -10.93
C ALA A 79 2.35 5.11 -11.03
N LEU A 80 1.20 4.46 -10.82
CA LEU A 80 -0.11 5.12 -10.81
C LEU A 80 -0.20 6.20 -9.73
N LEU A 81 0.24 5.92 -8.50
CA LEU A 81 0.18 6.89 -7.41
C LEU A 81 1.06 8.12 -7.68
N LEU A 82 2.24 7.90 -8.25
CA LEU A 82 3.14 8.97 -8.69
C LEU A 82 2.53 9.81 -9.82
N GLU A 83 1.95 9.17 -10.83
CA GLU A 83 1.24 9.85 -11.94
C GLU A 83 0.07 10.71 -11.42
N ARG A 84 -0.61 10.26 -10.36
CA ARG A 84 -1.70 11.00 -9.68
C ARG A 84 -1.21 12.06 -8.70
N GLY A 85 0.09 12.30 -8.64
CA GLY A 85 0.71 13.39 -7.90
C GLY A 85 0.93 13.13 -6.42
N ALA A 86 0.91 11.86 -5.98
CA ALA A 86 1.31 11.51 -4.61
C ALA A 86 2.79 11.83 -4.40
N LYS A 87 3.12 12.49 -3.28
CA LYS A 87 4.50 12.93 -2.96
C LYS A 87 5.04 12.36 -1.66
N ARG A 88 4.16 11.91 -0.76
CA ARG A 88 4.52 11.52 0.61
C ARG A 88 4.30 10.03 0.77
N PHE A 89 5.38 9.27 0.67
CA PHE A 89 5.38 7.82 0.81
C PHE A 89 6.03 7.42 2.13
N TYR A 90 5.40 6.46 2.79
CA TYR A 90 5.86 5.91 4.05
C TYR A 90 5.76 4.38 4.01
N GLU A 91 6.63 3.72 4.76
CA GLU A 91 6.60 2.28 4.98
C GLU A 91 6.40 1.99 6.48
N ALA A 92 5.38 1.20 6.81
CA ALA A 92 5.09 0.72 8.14
C ALA A 92 5.43 -0.77 8.22
N VAL A 93 6.40 -1.12 9.05
CA VAL A 93 6.83 -2.51 9.22
C VAL A 93 6.14 -3.09 10.45
N VAL A 94 5.45 -4.21 10.27
CA VAL A 94 4.77 -4.95 11.34
C VAL A 94 5.26 -6.39 11.39
N SER A 95 5.01 -7.10 12.49
CA SER A 95 5.31 -8.53 12.49
C SER A 95 4.31 -9.28 11.57
N PRO A 96 4.72 -10.40 10.93
CA PRO A 96 3.84 -11.17 10.05
C PRO A 96 2.53 -11.62 10.71
N GLY A 97 2.56 -11.94 12.00
CA GLY A 97 1.38 -12.35 12.77
C GLY A 97 0.42 -11.19 13.08
N GLU A 98 0.91 -9.96 13.14
CA GLU A 98 0.10 -8.78 13.46
C GLU A 98 -0.62 -8.21 12.24
N MET A 99 -0.17 -8.49 11.01
CA MET A 99 -0.73 -7.90 9.79
C MET A 99 -2.25 -8.04 9.69
N SER A 100 -2.79 -9.24 9.91
CA SER A 100 -4.24 -9.46 9.81
C SER A 100 -5.02 -8.73 10.91
N ALA A 101 -4.49 -8.71 12.13
CA ALA A 101 -5.13 -8.04 13.27
C ALA A 101 -5.11 -6.53 13.08
N LEU A 102 -3.96 -5.97 12.67
CA LEU A 102 -3.79 -4.55 12.35
C LEU A 102 -4.81 -4.09 11.30
N LEU A 103 -4.90 -4.78 10.17
CA LEU A 103 -5.81 -4.43 9.09
C LEU A 103 -7.30 -4.60 9.49
N SER A 104 -7.58 -5.28 10.60
CA SER A 104 -8.94 -5.46 11.13
C SER A 104 -9.33 -4.38 12.14
N LEU A 105 -8.39 -3.54 12.59
CA LEU A 105 -8.67 -2.46 13.53
C LEU A 105 -9.70 -1.45 12.99
N PRO A 106 -10.42 -0.76 13.88
CA PRO A 106 -11.20 0.42 13.53
C PRO A 106 -10.35 1.45 12.77
N PRO A 107 -10.94 2.22 11.83
CA PRO A 107 -10.19 3.16 10.99
C PRO A 107 -9.28 4.13 11.76
N GLU A 108 -9.78 4.72 12.84
CA GLU A 108 -9.02 5.70 13.63
C GLU A 108 -7.82 5.08 14.33
N GLU A 109 -8.01 3.90 14.92
CA GLU A 109 -6.94 3.14 15.58
C GLU A 109 -5.89 2.65 14.57
N LEU A 110 -6.34 2.16 13.41
CA LEU A 110 -5.44 1.76 12.32
C LEU A 110 -4.58 2.93 11.85
N ILE A 111 -5.19 4.08 11.57
CA ILE A 111 -4.48 5.28 11.10
C ILE A 111 -3.48 5.75 12.16
N ALA A 112 -3.91 5.82 13.43
CA ALA A 112 -3.04 6.23 14.54
C ALA A 112 -1.85 5.27 14.68
N ARG A 113 -2.10 3.96 14.64
CA ARG A 113 -1.05 2.94 14.75
C ARG A 113 -0.08 2.99 13.58
N VAL A 114 -0.57 3.06 12.34
CA VAL A 114 0.28 3.12 11.14
C VAL A 114 1.10 4.41 11.14
N ASN A 115 0.51 5.55 11.47
CA ASN A 115 1.24 6.82 11.59
C ASN A 115 2.40 6.76 12.60
N ALA A 116 2.19 6.08 13.73
CA ALA A 116 3.19 6.00 14.79
C ALA A 116 4.42 5.14 14.42
N ILE A 117 4.26 4.17 13.52
CA ILE A 117 5.33 3.21 13.18
C ILE A 117 5.90 3.40 11.77
N ALA A 118 5.31 4.31 10.98
CA ALA A 118 5.70 4.48 9.59
C ALA A 118 6.95 5.36 9.44
N ASN A 119 7.91 4.88 8.65
CA ASN A 119 9.10 5.61 8.26
C ASN A 119 8.93 6.21 6.85
N PRO A 120 9.45 7.41 6.55
CA PRO A 120 9.51 7.90 5.18
C PRO A 120 10.26 6.89 4.29
N THR A 121 9.72 6.62 3.10
CA THR A 121 10.34 5.69 2.14
C THR A 121 10.45 6.35 0.76
N ASP A 122 11.51 6.02 0.03
CA ASP A 122 11.61 6.38 -1.39
C ASP A 122 10.68 5.46 -2.20
N PRO A 123 9.70 5.98 -2.97
CA PRO A 123 8.81 5.16 -3.78
C PRO A 123 9.54 4.40 -4.91
N HIS A 124 10.72 4.84 -5.34
CA HIS A 124 11.42 4.22 -6.46
C HIS A 124 12.01 2.84 -6.13
N ILE A 125 12.15 2.49 -4.86
CA ILE A 125 12.62 1.15 -4.45
C ILE A 125 11.60 0.04 -4.75
N TYR A 126 10.33 0.41 -4.96
CA TYR A 126 9.23 -0.50 -5.29
C TYR A 126 8.92 -0.52 -6.79
N LEU A 127 9.54 0.38 -7.56
CA LEU A 127 9.47 0.34 -9.01
C LEU A 127 10.48 -0.70 -9.49
N LYS A 128 10.03 -1.65 -10.31
CA LYS A 128 10.93 -2.60 -10.96
C LYS A 128 11.95 -1.78 -11.77
N LYS A 129 13.24 -1.94 -11.49
CA LYS A 129 14.28 -1.42 -12.40
C LYS A 129 14.08 -2.13 -13.74
N ALA A 130 13.98 -1.38 -14.83
CA ALA A 130 14.13 -1.96 -16.16
C ALA A 130 15.47 -2.72 -16.15
N ALA A 131 15.40 -4.04 -16.38
CA ALA A 131 16.58 -4.87 -16.60
C ALA A 131 17.18 -4.56 -17.96
#